data_AF-A0A7G9GE46-F1
#
_entry.id   AF-A0A7G9GE46-F1
#
_cell.length_a   1.000
_cell.length_b   1.000
_cell.length_c   1.000
_cell.angle_alpha   90.00
_cell.angle_beta   90.00
_cell.angle_gamma   90.00
#
_symmetry.space_group_name_H-M   'P 1'
#
loop_
_entity.id
_entity.type
_entity.pdbx_description
1 polymer ?
#
loop_
_entity_poly.entity_id
_entity_poly.type
_entity_poly.pdbx_seq_one_letter_code
_entity_poly.pdbx_strand_id
1 'polypeptide(L)'
;MKKRIAMLLVAAMSVGLVACGNSNNTSSTAASGSSKSASSASSAASSASSASSSGSEAKSTSTPKADGETPKIAFVGKVEGQAWWDHVQDSVNEWAEDTGVEVTYQAPAEVDAAAQVQIMTDLVNQGEIDALLFSPNDPDACEAICKEAMDKGIIVIATEASGMTNVDYDIEAFDESGLGAFLMDELAAQMGEEGEYVTMVGSLTMESQNNWADAAIAQQEKEYPNMKYLDERVVDDSDADIAYNKTKELIQKYPDLKGILGTGSFDAPGAARAIQEMGLTGQVFAISVAMPSEVADYINDGTLQSVALWDAGVTAKAMCNLAVKMFSGEEIGATVDLGVDGYDACAVDGTLVIGDGQIAITKDNIDEWLEVGI
;
A
#
# COMPACT_ATOMS: atom_id res chain seq x y z
N MET A 1 -10.28 -57.63 -17.56
CA MET A 1 -8.99 -58.35 -17.59
C MET A 1 -7.89 -57.30 -17.50
N LYS A 2 -7.03 -57.39 -16.45
CA LYS A 2 -5.58 -57.05 -16.37
C LYS A 2 -5.14 -55.70 -16.99
N LYS A 3 -4.39 -54.80 -16.36
CA LYS A 3 -3.47 -54.78 -15.18
C LYS A 3 -3.01 -53.30 -15.07
N ARG A 4 -2.98 -52.65 -13.89
CA ARG A 4 -1.85 -52.54 -12.91
C ARG A 4 -0.61 -51.83 -13.51
N ILE A 5 0.15 -50.93 -12.88
CA ILE A 5 0.36 -50.46 -11.49
C ILE A 5 1.40 -49.31 -11.60
N ALA A 6 1.36 -48.29 -10.73
CA ALA A 6 2.56 -47.72 -10.12
C ALA A 6 2.17 -46.99 -8.82
N MET A 7 2.82 -47.36 -7.73
CA MET A 7 2.53 -47.02 -6.34
C MET A 7 3.90 -46.83 -5.66
N LEU A 8 4.14 -45.68 -5.05
CA LEU A 8 5.21 -45.32 -4.09
C LEU A 8 4.66 -44.04 -3.42
N LEU A 9 4.71 -43.76 -2.13
CA LEU A 9 5.42 -44.25 -0.96
C LEU A 9 4.73 -43.55 0.24
N VAL A 10 4.75 -44.11 1.45
CA VAL A 10 4.85 -43.42 2.77
C VAL A 10 4.23 -44.30 3.87
N ALA A 11 4.85 -44.18 5.04
CA ALA A 11 4.45 -44.65 6.37
C ALA A 11 4.91 -46.07 6.77
N ALA A 12 5.99 -46.11 7.55
CA ALA A 12 5.90 -46.35 8.99
C ALA A 12 7.30 -46.44 9.59
N MET A 13 7.54 -45.73 10.70
CA MET A 13 8.20 -46.31 11.88
C MET A 13 8.09 -45.36 13.07
N SER A 14 7.41 -45.85 14.10
CA SER A 14 7.30 -45.30 15.45
C SER A 14 8.14 -46.15 16.42
N VAL A 15 8.27 -45.65 17.68
CA VAL A 15 8.94 -46.21 18.89
C VAL A 15 10.40 -45.73 19.01
N GLY A 16 10.93 -45.17 20.11
CA GLY A 16 10.51 -45.00 21.50
C GLY A 16 11.77 -45.08 22.42
N LEU A 17 11.64 -44.67 23.70
CA LEU A 17 12.63 -44.65 24.83
C LEU A 17 13.44 -43.34 24.99
N VAL A 18 13.27 -42.50 26.03
CA VAL A 18 13.27 -42.61 27.52
C VAL A 18 14.62 -42.25 28.17
N ALA A 19 14.56 -41.14 28.92
CA ALA A 19 15.24 -40.76 30.18
C ALA A 19 16.77 -40.65 30.31
N CYS A 20 17.21 -39.45 30.73
CA CYS A 20 17.87 -39.14 32.02
C CYS A 20 17.69 -37.60 32.23
N GLY A 21 17.08 -37.07 33.30
CA GLY A 21 17.53 -37.11 34.70
C GLY A 21 18.27 -35.79 35.01
N ASN A 22 17.57 -34.69 35.32
CA ASN A 22 17.20 -34.17 36.64
C ASN A 22 18.33 -33.43 37.41
N SER A 23 18.02 -32.19 37.85
CA SER A 23 18.20 -31.65 39.22
C SER A 23 18.87 -30.27 39.29
N ASN A 24 18.04 -29.26 39.57
CA ASN A 24 18.09 -28.31 40.70
C ASN A 24 17.63 -26.92 40.24
N ASN A 25 16.42 -26.48 40.60
CA ASN A 25 16.10 -25.72 41.84
C ASN A 25 17.05 -24.52 42.01
N THR A 26 16.61 -23.27 42.17
CA THR A 26 15.37 -22.78 42.78
C THR A 26 15.20 -21.29 42.46
N SER A 27 13.95 -20.88 42.50
CA SER A 27 13.41 -19.52 42.54
C SER A 27 14.04 -18.57 43.57
N SER A 28 14.04 -17.26 43.25
CA SER A 28 13.41 -16.17 44.04
C SER A 28 13.93 -14.80 43.55
N THR A 29 13.08 -13.97 42.98
CA THR A 29 12.37 -12.82 43.60
C THR A 29 13.22 -11.55 43.78
N ALA A 30 12.90 -10.57 42.93
CA ALA A 30 12.71 -9.14 43.18
C ALA A 30 13.69 -8.32 44.05
N ALA A 31 14.21 -7.29 43.37
CA ALA A 31 14.10 -5.86 43.70
C ALA A 31 15.06 -5.18 44.70
N SER A 32 15.29 -3.91 44.34
CA SER A 32 15.71 -2.76 45.13
C SER A 32 17.22 -2.54 45.33
N GLY A 33 17.67 -1.31 45.02
CA GLY A 33 18.86 -0.77 45.67
C GLY A 33 19.61 0.36 44.96
N SER A 34 19.04 1.56 45.01
CA SER A 34 19.65 2.86 44.67
C SER A 34 20.92 3.19 45.49
N SER A 35 21.94 3.83 44.88
CA SER A 35 22.71 4.99 45.42
C SER A 35 23.79 5.40 44.40
N LYS A 36 23.84 6.64 43.86
CA LYS A 36 24.19 7.97 44.40
C LYS A 36 25.69 8.24 44.64
N SER A 37 26.08 9.42 44.14
CA SER A 37 27.25 10.27 44.45
C SER A 37 28.49 10.03 43.56
N ALA A 38 28.86 10.95 42.65
CA ALA A 38 29.42 12.31 42.87
C ALA A 38 30.68 12.26 43.77
N SER A 39 31.78 12.97 43.55
CA SER A 39 32.18 14.07 42.65
C SER A 39 33.68 14.26 42.92
N SER A 40 34.47 14.76 41.96
CA SER A 40 35.56 15.69 42.29
C SER A 40 35.95 16.54 41.10
N ALA A 41 35.54 17.80 41.15
CA ALA A 41 36.07 18.90 40.36
C ALA A 41 37.25 19.57 41.10
N SER A 42 38.10 20.28 40.33
CA SER A 42 38.82 21.54 40.66
C SER A 42 40.05 21.60 39.73
N SER A 43 40.44 22.66 39.01
CA SER A 43 40.02 24.07 38.99
C SER A 43 40.77 24.83 37.89
N ALA A 44 40.06 25.78 37.25
CA ALA A 44 40.45 27.16 36.86
C ALA A 44 41.69 27.38 35.93
N ALA A 45 41.74 28.35 35.01
CA ALA A 45 41.08 29.66 34.97
C ALA A 45 41.10 30.31 33.56
N SER A 46 40.07 31.12 33.32
CA SER A 46 40.03 32.44 32.65
C SER A 46 40.54 32.66 31.22
N SER A 47 39.61 33.02 30.31
CA SER A 47 39.54 34.39 29.73
C SER A 47 38.30 34.57 28.84
N ALA A 48 37.73 35.78 28.88
CA ALA A 48 36.48 36.20 28.25
C ALA A 48 36.55 36.40 26.73
N SER A 49 35.42 36.21 26.02
CA SER A 49 34.71 37.23 25.22
C SER A 49 33.73 36.60 24.21
N SER A 50 32.77 37.43 23.80
CA SER A 50 31.80 37.34 22.68
C SER A 50 30.66 36.32 22.75
N ALA A 51 29.47 36.88 22.94
CA ALA A 51 28.19 36.32 22.56
C ALA A 51 28.11 36.15 21.02
N SER A 52 27.59 35.01 20.57
CA SER A 52 26.84 34.88 19.33
C SER A 52 25.94 33.66 19.43
N SER A 53 24.66 33.87 19.18
CA SER A 53 23.64 32.83 19.05
C SER A 53 24.01 31.88 17.92
N SER A 54 24.16 30.58 18.22
CA SER A 54 24.25 29.54 17.21
C SER A 54 22.85 29.02 16.93
N GLY A 55 22.21 29.61 15.92
CA GLY A 55 21.09 28.99 15.21
C GLY A 55 21.62 27.89 14.29
N SER A 56 20.85 26.81 14.21
CA SER A 56 20.97 25.72 13.25
C SER A 56 20.76 26.23 11.83
N GLU A 57 21.59 25.79 10.88
CA GLU A 57 21.24 25.68 9.46
C GLU A 57 22.30 24.82 8.76
N ALA A 58 21.98 23.54 8.55
CA ALA A 58 22.64 22.73 7.54
C ALA A 58 21.83 22.89 6.25
N LYS A 59 22.27 23.83 5.39
CA LYS A 59 21.71 24.00 4.05
C LYS A 59 22.47 23.05 3.11
N SER A 60 21.79 22.00 2.66
CA SER A 60 22.25 21.18 1.54
C SER A 60 22.34 22.08 0.31
N THR A 61 23.54 22.25 -0.22
CA THR A 61 23.77 22.95 -1.49
C THR A 61 23.62 21.93 -2.62
N SER A 62 22.40 21.75 -3.14
CA SER A 62 22.22 21.18 -4.47
C SER A 62 22.77 22.17 -5.49
N THR A 63 23.67 21.70 -6.34
CA THR A 63 24.12 22.48 -7.50
C THR A 63 22.99 22.45 -8.52
N PRO A 64 22.50 23.59 -9.03
CA PRO A 64 21.50 23.59 -10.09
C PRO A 64 22.08 22.82 -11.30
N LYS A 65 21.43 21.71 -11.71
CA LYS A 65 21.75 21.01 -12.96
C LYS A 65 21.34 21.90 -14.14
N ALA A 66 22.05 21.76 -15.26
CA ALA A 66 21.98 22.71 -16.38
C ALA A 66 20.59 22.75 -17.04
N ASP A 67 20.21 23.92 -17.55
CA ASP A 67 18.97 24.11 -18.34
C ASP A 67 18.90 23.06 -19.48
N GLY A 68 17.90 22.18 -19.42
CA GLY A 68 17.60 21.18 -20.45
C GLY A 68 18.00 19.74 -20.14
N GLU A 69 18.58 19.44 -18.97
CA GLU A 69 18.75 18.05 -18.50
C GLU A 69 17.44 17.54 -17.85
N THR A 70 17.06 16.31 -18.15
CA THR A 70 15.93 15.60 -17.52
C THR A 70 16.45 14.46 -16.64
N PRO A 71 15.75 14.10 -15.54
CA PRO A 71 16.16 12.97 -14.70
C PRO A 71 16.10 11.65 -15.47
N LYS A 72 16.97 10.70 -15.12
CA LYS A 72 16.74 9.28 -15.39
C LYS A 72 15.91 8.69 -14.26
N ILE A 73 14.73 8.18 -14.59
CA ILE A 73 13.75 7.71 -13.60
C ILE A 73 13.74 6.17 -13.60
N ALA A 74 13.76 5.55 -12.43
CA ALA A 74 13.28 4.19 -12.26
C ALA A 74 11.91 4.21 -11.58
N PHE A 75 10.95 3.47 -12.13
CA PHE A 75 9.64 3.22 -11.53
C PHE A 75 9.55 1.73 -11.17
N VAL A 76 9.27 1.42 -9.90
CA VAL A 76 9.15 0.04 -9.39
C VAL A 76 7.72 -0.24 -8.95
N GLY A 77 6.99 -1.01 -9.74
CA GLY A 77 5.62 -1.46 -9.41
C GLY A 77 5.60 -2.61 -8.39
N LYS A 78 4.40 -2.99 -7.91
CA LYS A 78 4.26 -4.11 -6.95
C LYS A 78 4.40 -5.48 -7.61
N VAL A 79 3.90 -5.66 -8.84
CA VAL A 79 3.91 -6.94 -9.56
C VAL A 79 3.64 -6.76 -11.06
N GLU A 80 4.11 -7.68 -11.90
CA GLU A 80 3.79 -7.74 -13.34
C GLU A 80 2.49 -8.50 -13.63
N GLY A 81 1.78 -8.15 -14.71
CA GLY A 81 0.69 -8.96 -15.28
C GLY A 81 -0.65 -8.88 -14.53
N GLN A 82 -0.80 -7.90 -13.63
CA GLN A 82 -2.09 -7.51 -13.06
C GLN A 82 -2.58 -6.24 -13.75
N ALA A 83 -3.87 -6.19 -14.10
CA ALA A 83 -4.46 -5.08 -14.88
C ALA A 83 -4.16 -3.69 -14.28
N TRP A 84 -4.17 -3.57 -12.95
CA TRP A 84 -3.78 -2.36 -12.24
C TRP A 84 -2.35 -1.90 -12.57
N TRP A 85 -1.38 -2.81 -12.48
CA TRP A 85 0.04 -2.50 -12.70
C TRP A 85 0.41 -2.42 -14.18
N ASP A 86 -0.30 -3.14 -15.05
CA ASP A 86 -0.20 -2.98 -16.49
C ASP A 86 -0.65 -1.57 -16.90
N HIS A 87 -1.77 -1.07 -16.35
CA HIS A 87 -2.23 0.31 -16.56
C HIS A 87 -1.24 1.38 -16.06
N VAL A 88 -0.64 1.16 -14.88
CA VAL A 88 0.45 2.01 -14.37
C VAL A 88 1.64 2.01 -15.32
N GLN A 89 2.08 0.83 -15.78
CA GLN A 89 3.21 0.71 -16.71
C GLN A 89 2.94 1.42 -18.03
N ASP A 90 1.77 1.21 -18.63
CA ASP A 90 1.37 1.85 -19.88
C ASP A 90 1.32 3.37 -19.75
N SER A 91 0.78 3.87 -18.62
CA SER A 91 0.72 5.30 -18.32
C SER A 91 2.10 5.94 -18.11
N VAL A 92 3.02 5.23 -17.47
CA VAL A 92 4.41 5.68 -17.31
C VAL A 92 5.14 5.71 -18.66
N ASN A 93 4.92 4.70 -19.51
CA ASN A 93 5.50 4.64 -20.85
C ASN A 93 4.97 5.77 -21.74
N GLU A 94 3.66 6.02 -21.74
CA GLU A 94 3.03 7.13 -22.46
C GLU A 94 3.64 8.47 -22.03
N TRP A 95 3.77 8.71 -20.72
CA TRP A 95 4.38 9.92 -20.19
C TRP A 95 5.85 10.06 -20.59
N ALA A 96 6.62 8.97 -20.60
CA ALA A 96 8.00 8.97 -21.06
C ALA A 96 8.11 9.32 -22.56
N GLU A 97 7.20 8.80 -23.38
CA GLU A 97 7.12 9.13 -24.81
C GLU A 97 6.77 10.60 -25.05
N ASP A 98 5.81 11.14 -24.31
CA ASP A 98 5.34 12.52 -24.45
C ASP A 98 6.37 13.56 -23.97
N THR A 99 7.11 13.24 -22.91
CA THR A 99 8.08 14.16 -22.30
C THR A 99 9.50 13.98 -22.81
N GLY A 100 9.82 12.81 -23.38
CA GLY A 100 11.17 12.42 -23.77
C GLY A 100 12.10 12.10 -22.59
N VAL A 101 11.56 11.98 -21.38
CA VAL A 101 12.31 11.62 -20.17
C VAL A 101 12.58 10.12 -20.17
N GLU A 102 13.80 9.71 -19.79
CA GLU A 102 14.16 8.30 -19.70
C GLU A 102 13.55 7.68 -18.44
N VAL A 103 12.66 6.70 -18.62
CA VAL A 103 12.06 5.93 -17.53
C VAL A 103 12.32 4.44 -17.72
N THR A 104 12.78 3.78 -16.66
CA THR A 104 12.86 2.32 -16.56
C THR A 104 11.77 1.83 -15.63
N TYR A 105 10.79 1.09 -16.15
CA TYR A 105 9.79 0.41 -15.34
C TYR A 105 10.21 -1.04 -15.05
N GLN A 106 10.15 -1.47 -13.79
CA GLN A 106 10.34 -2.86 -13.37
C GLN A 106 9.35 -3.24 -12.28
N ALA A 107 8.98 -4.52 -12.20
CA ALA A 107 8.21 -5.08 -11.10
C ALA A 107 8.60 -6.55 -10.89
N PRO A 108 8.40 -7.13 -9.70
CA PRO A 108 8.59 -8.56 -9.52
C PRO A 108 7.49 -9.35 -10.23
N ALA A 109 7.76 -10.62 -10.54
CA ALA A 109 6.79 -11.50 -11.21
C ALA A 109 5.62 -11.94 -10.29
N GLU A 110 5.79 -11.80 -8.98
CA GLU A 110 4.80 -12.13 -7.95
C GLU A 110 4.79 -11.02 -6.91
N VAL A 111 3.71 -10.91 -6.13
CA VAL A 111 3.64 -9.99 -4.98
C VAL A 111 4.61 -10.45 -3.89
N ASP A 112 5.86 -9.98 -3.98
CA ASP A 112 6.96 -10.38 -3.10
C ASP A 112 7.83 -9.15 -2.75
N ALA A 113 7.83 -8.79 -1.47
CA ALA A 113 8.57 -7.64 -0.98
C ALA A 113 10.10 -7.81 -1.10
N ALA A 114 10.63 -9.03 -0.92
CA ALA A 114 12.07 -9.26 -1.01
C ALA A 114 12.57 -9.13 -2.45
N ALA A 115 11.80 -9.62 -3.42
CA ALA A 115 12.06 -9.46 -4.84
C ALA A 115 11.99 -7.99 -5.26
N GLN A 116 10.98 -7.24 -4.77
CA GLN A 116 10.86 -5.81 -5.02
C GLN A 116 12.07 -5.03 -4.46
N VAL A 117 12.47 -5.30 -3.21
CA VAL A 117 13.66 -4.68 -2.61
C VAL A 117 14.94 -5.04 -3.37
N GLN A 118 15.05 -6.26 -3.91
CA GLN A 118 16.19 -6.64 -4.75
C GLN A 118 16.24 -5.84 -6.06
N ILE A 119 15.09 -5.64 -6.71
CA ILE A 119 14.98 -4.79 -7.91
C ILE A 119 15.42 -3.35 -7.59
N MET A 120 14.89 -2.76 -6.50
CA MET A 120 15.28 -1.42 -6.04
C MET A 120 16.79 -1.35 -5.75
N THR A 121 17.34 -2.37 -5.08
CA THR A 121 18.76 -2.46 -4.75
C THR A 121 19.63 -2.48 -6.00
N ASP A 122 19.24 -3.22 -7.02
CA ASP A 122 20.01 -3.31 -8.26
C ASP A 122 19.97 -1.98 -9.03
N LEU A 123 18.82 -1.32 -9.11
CA LEU A 123 18.65 -0.01 -9.76
C LEU A 123 19.47 1.08 -9.06
N VAL A 124 19.40 1.15 -7.72
CA VAL A 124 20.14 2.11 -6.90
C VAL A 124 21.66 1.88 -6.95
N ASN A 125 22.11 0.63 -7.15
CA ASN A 125 23.53 0.29 -7.21
C ASN A 125 24.14 0.38 -8.61
N GLN A 126 23.35 0.29 -9.67
CA GLN A 126 23.82 0.59 -11.03
C GLN A 126 24.29 2.04 -11.14
N GLY A 127 23.70 2.96 -10.37
CA GLY A 127 24.13 4.36 -10.29
C GLY A 127 23.79 5.17 -11.54
N GLU A 128 22.78 4.74 -12.30
CA GLU A 128 22.33 5.38 -13.53
C GLU A 128 21.07 6.23 -13.32
N ILE A 129 20.34 6.05 -12.21
CA ILE A 129 19.08 6.76 -11.95
C ILE A 129 19.30 8.01 -11.11
N ASP A 130 18.49 9.03 -11.38
CA ASP A 130 18.39 10.27 -10.60
C ASP A 130 17.16 10.28 -9.69
N ALA A 131 16.14 9.48 -10.01
CA ALA A 131 14.93 9.32 -9.21
C ALA A 131 14.48 7.85 -9.15
N LEU A 132 14.02 7.43 -7.98
CA LEU A 132 13.39 6.15 -7.68
C LEU A 132 11.94 6.41 -7.27
N LEU A 133 11.01 5.91 -8.07
CA LEU A 133 9.56 6.00 -7.88
C LEU A 133 9.05 4.59 -7.61
N PHE A 134 8.17 4.39 -6.64
CA PHE A 134 7.68 3.05 -6.34
C PHE A 134 6.38 3.04 -5.53
N SER A 135 5.71 1.89 -5.53
CA SER A 135 4.68 1.57 -4.54
C SER A 135 5.07 0.26 -3.83
N PRO A 136 5.21 0.24 -2.49
CA PRO A 136 5.78 -0.88 -1.79
C PRO A 136 4.79 -2.05 -1.60
N ASN A 137 5.31 -3.27 -1.71
CA ASN A 137 4.65 -4.48 -1.22
C ASN A 137 4.69 -4.57 0.32
N ASP A 138 5.75 -4.02 0.92
CA ASP A 138 5.97 -3.91 2.36
C ASP A 138 6.83 -2.64 2.61
N PRO A 139 6.26 -1.56 3.14
CA PRO A 139 6.98 -0.30 3.38
C PRO A 139 8.22 -0.46 4.27
N ASP A 140 8.11 -1.25 5.35
CA ASP A 140 9.20 -1.48 6.30
C ASP A 140 10.40 -2.16 5.62
N ALA A 141 10.13 -3.08 4.69
CA ALA A 141 11.19 -3.75 3.93
C ALA A 141 11.95 -2.79 2.99
N CYS A 142 11.30 -1.74 2.50
CA CYS A 142 11.86 -0.77 1.57
C CYS A 142 12.71 0.32 2.27
N GLU A 143 12.51 0.59 3.56
CA GLU A 143 13.14 1.71 4.28
C GLU A 143 14.67 1.75 4.16
N ALA A 144 15.34 0.60 4.30
CA ALA A 144 16.80 0.53 4.27
C ALA A 144 17.38 0.90 2.90
N ILE A 145 16.76 0.42 1.80
CA ILE A 145 17.24 0.73 0.45
C ILE A 145 16.87 2.15 0.04
N CYS A 146 15.71 2.65 0.47
CA CYS A 146 15.31 4.04 0.21
C CYS A 146 16.28 5.02 0.90
N LYS A 147 16.66 4.73 2.14
CA LYS A 147 17.71 5.48 2.83
C LYS A 147 19.03 5.50 2.06
N GLU A 148 19.47 4.37 1.54
CA GLU A 148 20.70 4.29 0.74
C GLU A 148 20.59 5.11 -0.55
N ALA A 149 19.44 5.08 -1.22
CA ALA A 149 19.17 5.89 -2.41
C ALA A 149 19.27 7.38 -2.10
N MET A 150 18.62 7.84 -1.03
CA MET A 150 18.69 9.24 -0.59
C MET A 150 20.11 9.66 -0.20
N ASP A 151 20.86 8.80 0.51
CA ASP A 151 22.27 9.06 0.87
C ASP A 151 23.18 9.19 -0.37
N LYS A 152 22.77 8.62 -1.51
CA LYS A 152 23.42 8.77 -2.83
C LYS A 152 22.91 9.99 -3.62
N GLY A 153 21.91 10.72 -3.11
CA GLY A 153 21.31 11.88 -3.76
C GLY A 153 20.29 11.54 -4.85
N ILE A 154 19.75 10.32 -4.84
CA ILE A 154 18.62 9.90 -5.69
C ILE A 154 17.34 10.44 -5.05
N ILE A 155 16.47 11.07 -5.84
CA ILE A 155 15.14 11.50 -5.42
C ILE A 155 14.29 10.26 -5.17
N VAL A 156 13.66 10.12 -4.01
CA VAL A 156 12.83 8.96 -3.67
C VAL A 156 11.38 9.40 -3.49
N ILE A 157 10.49 8.92 -4.35
CA ILE A 157 9.06 9.23 -4.29
C ILE A 157 8.26 7.93 -4.19
N ALA A 158 7.42 7.83 -3.16
CA ALA A 158 6.53 6.69 -2.96
C ALA A 158 5.07 7.02 -3.27
N THR A 159 4.22 6.00 -3.28
CA THR A 159 2.76 6.09 -3.24
C THR A 159 2.24 4.86 -2.51
N GLU A 160 1.09 4.98 -1.84
CA GLU A 160 0.53 3.95 -0.96
C GLU A 160 1.47 3.61 0.21
N ALA A 161 2.20 4.62 0.72
CA ALA A 161 3.28 4.42 1.68
C ALA A 161 3.40 5.57 2.70
N SER A 162 2.27 6.15 3.10
CA SER A 162 2.17 7.34 3.96
C SER A 162 2.98 7.26 5.27
N GLY A 163 3.24 6.06 5.79
CA GLY A 163 4.03 5.82 7.00
C GLY A 163 5.56 5.82 6.80
N MET A 164 6.06 5.78 5.56
CA MET A 164 7.50 5.72 5.30
C MET A 164 8.24 6.99 5.68
N THR A 165 9.46 6.83 6.16
CA THR A 165 10.31 7.94 6.66
C THR A 165 11.51 8.25 5.78
N ASN A 166 12.03 7.28 5.02
CA ASN A 166 13.13 7.51 4.07
C ASN A 166 12.59 7.71 2.64
N VAL A 167 11.70 8.67 2.47
CA VAL A 167 11.23 9.16 1.17
C VAL A 167 11.34 10.69 1.15
N ASP A 168 11.53 11.28 -0.02
CA ASP A 168 11.42 12.73 -0.16
C ASP A 168 9.95 13.17 -0.13
N TYR A 169 9.11 12.44 -0.87
CA TYR A 169 7.65 12.61 -0.86
C TYR A 169 6.94 11.27 -1.05
N ASP A 170 5.71 11.20 -0.56
CA ASP A 170 4.74 10.13 -0.82
C ASP A 170 3.48 10.78 -1.42
N ILE A 171 3.08 10.32 -2.61
CA ILE A 171 1.93 10.88 -3.33
C ILE A 171 0.74 9.98 -3.12
N GLU A 172 -0.36 10.55 -2.63
CA GLU A 172 -1.61 9.85 -2.40
C GLU A 172 -2.73 10.46 -3.25
N ALA A 173 -3.60 9.61 -3.80
CA ALA A 173 -4.74 10.05 -4.59
C ALA A 173 -5.82 10.76 -3.77
N PHE A 174 -5.81 10.56 -2.46
CA PHE A 174 -6.76 11.11 -1.50
C PHE A 174 -6.13 11.07 -0.11
N ASP A 175 -6.75 11.78 0.85
CA ASP A 175 -6.40 11.57 2.25
C ASP A 175 -6.73 10.13 2.67
N GLU A 176 -5.85 9.52 3.45
CA GLU A 176 -5.92 8.09 3.80
C GLU A 176 -7.21 7.70 4.53
N SER A 177 -7.75 8.62 5.34
CA SER A 177 -9.05 8.44 5.98
C SER A 177 -10.23 8.45 5.00
N GLY A 178 -10.05 9.09 3.84
CA GLY A 178 -11.06 9.32 2.81
C GLY A 178 -11.52 8.04 2.13
N LEU A 179 -10.61 7.16 1.70
CA LEU A 179 -10.99 5.92 0.99
C LEU A 179 -11.69 4.92 1.92
N GLY A 180 -11.16 4.68 3.11
CA GLY A 180 -11.79 3.76 4.06
C GLY A 180 -13.19 4.21 4.47
N ALA A 181 -13.37 5.51 4.75
CA ALA A 181 -14.68 6.08 5.06
C ALA A 181 -15.65 5.93 3.88
N PHE A 182 -15.21 6.27 2.66
CA PHE A 182 -16.03 6.12 1.45
C PHE A 182 -16.47 4.68 1.19
N LEU A 183 -15.55 3.71 1.28
CA LEU A 183 -15.87 2.29 1.11
C LEU A 183 -16.93 1.84 2.13
N MET A 184 -16.81 2.30 3.38
CA MET A 184 -17.80 2.00 4.41
C MET A 184 -19.15 2.65 4.12
N ASP A 185 -19.16 3.93 3.74
CA ASP A 185 -20.40 4.68 3.46
C ASP A 185 -21.19 4.03 2.31
N GLU A 186 -20.49 3.62 1.25
CA GLU A 186 -21.08 2.90 0.12
C GLU A 186 -21.59 1.50 0.53
N LEU A 187 -20.81 0.71 1.28
CA LEU A 187 -21.25 -0.60 1.76
C LEU A 187 -22.47 -0.48 2.68
N ALA A 188 -22.47 0.49 3.59
CA ALA A 188 -23.55 0.75 4.52
C ALA A 188 -24.84 1.09 3.77
N ALA A 189 -24.76 1.96 2.76
CA ALA A 189 -25.91 2.29 1.91
C ALA A 189 -26.48 1.05 1.22
N GLN A 190 -25.63 0.16 0.70
CA GLN A 190 -26.04 -1.09 0.06
C GLN A 190 -26.69 -2.08 1.05
N MET A 191 -26.16 -2.16 2.27
CA MET A 191 -26.67 -3.04 3.34
C MET A 191 -27.97 -2.52 4.00
N GLY A 192 -28.34 -1.27 3.75
CA GLY A 192 -29.41 -0.58 4.46
C GLY A 192 -29.03 -0.20 5.90
N GLU A 193 -27.75 0.11 6.11
CA GLU A 193 -27.15 0.55 7.39
C GLU A 193 -27.27 -0.46 8.54
N GLU A 194 -27.50 -1.74 8.25
CA GLU A 194 -27.64 -2.80 9.25
C GLU A 194 -27.03 -4.14 8.78
N GLY A 195 -26.52 -4.93 9.72
CA GLY A 195 -26.03 -6.29 9.47
C GLY A 195 -24.57 -6.51 9.80
N GLU A 196 -24.13 -7.76 9.66
CA GLU A 196 -22.75 -8.14 9.95
C GLU A 196 -21.88 -8.04 8.70
N TYR A 197 -20.64 -7.59 8.86
CA TYR A 197 -19.66 -7.51 7.77
C TYR A 197 -18.25 -7.93 8.22
N VAL A 198 -17.40 -8.20 7.25
CA VAL A 198 -15.98 -8.51 7.41
C VAL A 198 -15.12 -7.60 6.53
N THR A 199 -13.82 -7.53 6.81
CA THR A 199 -12.86 -6.82 5.94
C THR A 199 -11.98 -7.82 5.19
N MET A 200 -11.49 -7.43 4.02
CA MET A 200 -10.55 -8.19 3.19
C MET A 200 -9.40 -7.29 2.72
N VAL A 201 -8.18 -7.84 2.74
CA VAL A 201 -6.94 -7.17 2.35
C VAL A 201 -6.04 -8.14 1.57
N GLY A 202 -5.18 -7.59 0.71
CA GLY A 202 -4.12 -8.29 -0.01
C GLY A 202 -3.12 -8.98 0.90
N SER A 203 -2.60 -8.24 1.89
CA SER A 203 -1.65 -8.75 2.88
C SER A 203 -1.75 -7.91 4.15
N LEU A 204 -1.37 -8.49 5.29
CA LEU A 204 -1.25 -7.76 6.55
C LEU A 204 -0.01 -6.83 6.61
N THR A 205 0.87 -6.90 5.61
CA THR A 205 2.05 -6.03 5.48
C THR A 205 1.86 -4.87 4.51
N MET A 206 0.76 -4.85 3.76
CA MET A 206 0.41 -3.73 2.88
C MET A 206 -0.23 -2.63 3.74
N GLU A 207 0.57 -1.66 4.15
CA GLU A 207 0.15 -0.60 5.08
C GLU A 207 -1.11 0.12 4.62
N SER A 208 -1.13 0.63 3.38
CA SER A 208 -2.25 1.39 2.83
C SER A 208 -3.59 0.66 2.96
N GLN A 209 -3.65 -0.60 2.52
CA GLN A 209 -4.86 -1.42 2.60
C GLN A 209 -5.30 -1.69 4.05
N ASN A 210 -4.35 -1.91 4.96
CA ASN A 210 -4.68 -2.10 6.36
C ASN A 210 -5.21 -0.82 7.01
N ASN A 211 -4.62 0.32 6.66
CA ASN A 211 -5.05 1.63 7.14
C ASN A 211 -6.45 1.99 6.58
N TRP A 212 -6.73 1.71 5.30
CA TRP A 212 -8.06 1.88 4.72
C TRP A 212 -9.11 0.98 5.39
N ALA A 213 -8.76 -0.27 5.72
CA ALA A 213 -9.64 -1.17 6.46
C ALA A 213 -9.91 -0.67 7.89
N ASP A 214 -8.89 -0.15 8.59
CA ASP A 214 -9.03 0.44 9.92
C ASP A 214 -9.89 1.72 9.87
N ALA A 215 -9.69 2.58 8.87
CA ALA A 215 -10.51 3.77 8.65
C ALA A 215 -11.97 3.42 8.35
N ALA A 216 -12.21 2.36 7.55
CA ALA A 216 -13.56 1.87 7.28
C ALA A 216 -14.27 1.35 8.54
N ILE A 217 -13.55 0.62 9.41
CA ILE A 217 -14.07 0.17 10.70
C ILE A 217 -14.39 1.36 11.61
N ALA A 218 -13.49 2.34 11.70
CA ALA A 218 -13.70 3.54 12.50
C ALA A 218 -14.91 4.37 12.00
N GLN A 219 -15.11 4.47 10.69
CA GLN A 219 -16.27 5.12 10.09
C GLN A 219 -17.57 4.37 10.45
N GLN A 220 -17.55 3.04 10.39
CA GLN A 220 -18.69 2.22 10.80
C GLN A 220 -19.11 2.45 12.24
N GLU A 221 -18.15 2.40 13.17
CA GLU A 221 -18.40 2.62 14.59
C GLU A 221 -18.99 4.01 14.88
N LYS A 222 -18.62 5.00 14.07
CA LYS A 222 -19.03 6.39 14.20
C LYS A 222 -20.43 6.65 13.63
N GLU A 223 -20.71 6.19 12.42
CA GLU A 223 -21.90 6.60 11.65
C GLU A 223 -22.97 5.48 11.54
N TYR A 224 -22.58 4.21 11.60
CA TYR A 224 -23.47 3.06 11.33
C TYR A 224 -23.54 2.06 12.49
N PRO A 225 -24.07 2.44 13.67
CA PRO A 225 -24.04 1.61 14.88
C PRO A 225 -24.91 0.34 14.83
N ASN A 226 -25.75 0.18 13.80
CA ASN A 226 -26.55 -1.05 13.57
C ASN A 226 -25.81 -2.06 12.67
N MET A 227 -24.67 -1.67 12.10
CA MET A 227 -23.73 -2.58 11.48
C MET A 227 -22.77 -3.13 12.53
N LYS A 228 -22.18 -4.28 12.23
CA LYS A 228 -21.23 -4.94 13.14
C LYS A 228 -20.10 -5.58 12.37
N TYR A 229 -18.89 -5.10 12.62
CA TYR A 229 -17.68 -5.78 12.21
C TYR A 229 -17.52 -7.09 12.99
N LEU A 230 -17.25 -8.20 12.30
CA LEU A 230 -17.09 -9.51 12.91
C LEU A 230 -15.69 -9.80 13.46
N ASP A 231 -14.80 -8.81 13.50
CA ASP A 231 -13.40 -8.96 13.93
C ASP A 231 -12.63 -9.98 13.07
N GLU A 232 -12.92 -9.98 11.76
CA GLU A 232 -12.31 -10.84 10.75
C GLU A 232 -11.75 -9.97 9.63
N ARG A 233 -10.43 -9.80 9.65
CA ARG A 233 -9.65 -9.25 8.52
C ARG A 233 -9.10 -10.42 7.73
N VAL A 234 -9.69 -10.67 6.58
CA VAL A 234 -9.34 -11.78 5.71
C VAL A 234 -8.21 -11.36 4.79
N VAL A 235 -7.27 -12.29 4.59
CA VAL A 235 -6.18 -12.12 3.62
C VAL A 235 -6.51 -12.92 2.36
N ASP A 236 -6.46 -12.27 1.21
CA ASP A 236 -6.70 -12.89 -0.10
C ASP A 236 -5.42 -13.06 -0.95
N ASP A 237 -4.27 -12.63 -0.44
CA ASP A 237 -2.98 -12.66 -1.15
C ASP A 237 -3.00 -11.90 -2.49
N SER A 238 -3.90 -10.91 -2.64
CA SER A 238 -4.15 -10.19 -3.90
C SER A 238 -4.52 -11.13 -5.05
N ASP A 239 -5.42 -12.08 -4.79
CA ASP A 239 -5.84 -13.12 -5.72
C ASP A 239 -7.37 -13.35 -5.66
N ALA A 240 -8.05 -13.16 -6.79
CA ALA A 240 -9.51 -13.25 -6.88
C ALA A 240 -10.05 -14.68 -6.67
N ASP A 241 -9.27 -15.73 -6.92
CA ASP A 241 -9.62 -17.12 -6.61
C ASP A 241 -9.57 -17.39 -5.10
N ILE A 242 -8.61 -16.80 -4.40
CA ILE A 242 -8.55 -16.87 -2.94
C ILE A 242 -9.70 -16.05 -2.34
N ALA A 243 -9.91 -14.80 -2.78
CA ALA A 243 -11.01 -13.93 -2.33
C ALA A 243 -12.38 -14.62 -2.51
N TYR A 244 -12.61 -15.28 -3.66
CA TYR A 244 -13.80 -16.07 -3.92
C TYR A 244 -13.99 -17.24 -2.94
N ASN A 245 -12.95 -18.03 -2.71
CA ASN A 245 -13.04 -19.19 -1.82
C ASN A 245 -13.26 -18.74 -0.36
N LYS A 246 -12.57 -17.69 0.08
CA LYS A 246 -12.75 -17.07 1.39
C LYS A 246 -14.16 -16.53 1.57
N THR A 247 -14.70 -15.85 0.56
CA THR A 247 -16.07 -15.35 0.59
C THR A 247 -17.08 -16.47 0.81
N LYS A 248 -16.93 -17.61 0.10
CA LYS A 248 -17.81 -18.78 0.29
C LYS A 248 -17.70 -19.36 1.69
N GLU A 249 -16.50 -19.45 2.23
CA GLU A 249 -16.25 -19.92 3.60
C GLU A 249 -16.92 -18.99 4.63
N LEU A 250 -16.79 -17.66 4.45
CA LEU A 250 -17.37 -16.65 5.32
C LEU A 250 -18.90 -16.70 5.31
N ILE A 251 -19.52 -16.76 4.12
CA ILE A 251 -20.99 -16.86 3.98
C ILE A 251 -21.51 -18.15 4.64
N GLN A 252 -20.78 -19.26 4.55
CA GLN A 252 -21.16 -20.51 5.21
C GLN A 252 -20.96 -20.47 6.73
N LYS A 253 -19.90 -19.81 7.20
CA LYS A 253 -19.56 -19.67 8.61
C LYS A 253 -20.51 -18.71 9.33
N TYR A 254 -20.93 -17.64 8.64
CA TYR A 254 -21.73 -16.54 9.17
C TYR A 254 -23.01 -16.37 8.33
N PRO A 255 -24.10 -17.09 8.66
CA PRO A 255 -25.35 -17.02 7.91
C PRO A 255 -26.03 -15.64 7.88
N ASP A 256 -25.69 -14.77 8.84
CA ASP A 256 -26.19 -13.40 8.96
C ASP A 256 -25.24 -12.35 8.33
N LEU A 257 -24.16 -12.80 7.68
CA LEU A 257 -23.23 -11.93 6.96
C LEU A 257 -23.95 -11.24 5.81
N LYS A 258 -23.89 -9.90 5.78
CA LYS A 258 -24.50 -9.05 4.76
C LYS A 258 -23.47 -8.32 3.91
N GLY A 259 -22.25 -8.11 4.41
CA GLY A 259 -21.25 -7.25 3.77
C GLY A 259 -19.84 -7.84 3.74
N ILE A 260 -19.13 -7.57 2.66
CA ILE A 260 -17.69 -7.81 2.52
C ILE A 260 -17.06 -6.49 2.07
N LEU A 261 -16.22 -5.91 2.91
CA LEU A 261 -15.46 -4.70 2.59
C LEU A 261 -14.03 -5.07 2.25
N GLY A 262 -13.68 -5.00 0.97
CA GLY A 262 -12.32 -5.12 0.50
C GLY A 262 -11.63 -3.77 0.39
N THR A 263 -10.30 -3.83 0.30
CA THR A 263 -9.41 -2.67 0.12
C THR A 263 -8.42 -2.87 -1.01
N GLY A 264 -8.32 -4.09 -1.56
CA GLY A 264 -7.53 -4.43 -2.75
C GLY A 264 -8.40 -4.75 -3.97
N SER A 265 -7.77 -4.68 -5.15
CA SER A 265 -8.43 -4.78 -6.47
C SER A 265 -9.21 -6.09 -6.70
N PHE A 266 -8.81 -7.18 -6.05
CA PHE A 266 -9.35 -8.53 -6.28
C PHE A 266 -10.47 -8.94 -5.31
N ASP A 267 -10.66 -8.18 -4.24
CA ASP A 267 -11.61 -8.50 -3.17
C ASP A 267 -13.05 -8.53 -3.71
N ALA A 268 -13.52 -7.44 -4.34
CA ALA A 268 -14.86 -7.38 -4.90
C ALA A 268 -15.07 -8.33 -6.09
N PRO A 269 -14.17 -8.47 -7.07
CA PRO A 269 -14.31 -9.49 -8.12
C PRO A 269 -14.50 -10.91 -7.57
N GLY A 270 -13.65 -11.33 -6.62
CA GLY A 270 -13.74 -12.64 -5.99
C GLY A 270 -15.04 -12.82 -5.20
N ALA A 271 -15.39 -11.83 -4.37
CA ALA A 271 -16.61 -11.83 -3.58
C ALA A 271 -17.87 -11.83 -4.44
N ALA A 272 -17.92 -11.01 -5.49
CA ALA A 272 -19.04 -10.94 -6.43
C ALA A 272 -19.29 -12.28 -7.11
N ARG A 273 -18.23 -12.94 -7.60
CA ARG A 273 -18.34 -14.28 -8.19
C ARG A 273 -18.98 -15.27 -7.21
N ALA A 274 -18.57 -15.24 -5.94
CA ALA A 274 -19.12 -16.12 -4.92
C ALA A 274 -20.59 -15.81 -4.60
N ILE A 275 -20.92 -14.53 -4.44
CA ILE A 275 -22.29 -14.05 -4.18
C ILE A 275 -23.24 -14.46 -5.31
N GLN A 276 -22.82 -14.25 -6.56
CA GLN A 276 -23.59 -14.58 -7.76
C GLN A 276 -23.84 -16.09 -7.86
N GLU A 277 -22.80 -16.91 -7.75
CA GLU A 277 -22.92 -18.38 -7.86
C GLU A 277 -23.75 -19.00 -6.73
N MET A 278 -23.73 -18.40 -5.54
CA MET A 278 -24.54 -18.84 -4.40
C MET A 278 -25.99 -18.34 -4.46
N GLY A 279 -26.33 -17.52 -5.45
CA GLY A 279 -27.68 -16.95 -5.61
C GLY A 279 -28.03 -15.91 -4.55
N LEU A 280 -27.02 -15.18 -4.06
CA LEU A 280 -27.13 -14.20 -2.97
C LEU A 280 -27.08 -12.75 -3.47
N THR A 281 -27.12 -12.52 -4.78
CA THR A 281 -27.28 -11.17 -5.36
C THR A 281 -28.45 -10.43 -4.72
N GLY A 282 -28.19 -9.21 -4.24
CA GLY A 282 -29.16 -8.37 -3.52
C GLY A 282 -29.45 -8.80 -2.07
N GLN A 283 -28.71 -9.78 -1.54
CA GLN A 283 -28.80 -10.23 -0.14
C GLN A 283 -27.47 -10.07 0.60
N VAL A 284 -26.35 -10.39 -0.07
CA VAL A 284 -24.99 -10.12 0.39
C VAL A 284 -24.36 -9.12 -0.57
N PHE A 285 -23.68 -8.13 -0.02
CA PHE A 285 -23.08 -7.02 -0.74
C PHE A 285 -21.56 -7.07 -0.58
N ALA A 286 -20.85 -6.63 -1.61
CA ALA A 286 -19.41 -6.48 -1.58
C ALA A 286 -19.02 -5.13 -2.18
N ILE A 287 -17.97 -4.55 -1.63
CA ILE A 287 -17.31 -3.37 -2.20
C ILE A 287 -15.81 -3.50 -1.98
N SER A 288 -15.02 -2.96 -2.89
CA SER A 288 -13.58 -2.77 -2.71
C SER A 288 -13.09 -1.69 -3.67
N VAL A 289 -11.79 -1.43 -3.65
CA VAL A 289 -11.09 -0.92 -4.85
C VAL A 289 -11.16 -2.02 -5.91
N ALA A 290 -11.43 -1.72 -7.18
CA ALA A 290 -11.36 -2.71 -8.26
C ALA A 290 -11.22 -2.08 -9.63
N MET A 291 -10.59 -2.81 -10.57
CA MET A 291 -10.52 -2.40 -11.96
C MET A 291 -11.90 -2.56 -12.63
N PRO A 292 -12.44 -1.53 -13.31
CA PRO A 292 -13.68 -1.60 -14.08
C PRO A 292 -13.73 -2.81 -15.02
N SER A 293 -12.63 -3.09 -15.71
CA SER A 293 -12.46 -4.27 -16.58
C SER A 293 -12.68 -5.62 -15.89
N GLU A 294 -12.49 -5.71 -14.57
CA GLU A 294 -12.66 -6.94 -13.78
C GLU A 294 -14.05 -7.06 -13.15
N VAL A 295 -14.79 -5.96 -13.02
CA VAL A 295 -16.10 -5.92 -12.33
C VAL A 295 -17.28 -5.57 -13.23
N ALA A 296 -17.05 -5.24 -14.50
CA ALA A 296 -18.10 -4.76 -15.41
C ALA A 296 -19.34 -5.66 -15.47
N ASP A 297 -19.16 -6.97 -15.58
CA ASP A 297 -20.29 -7.90 -15.64
C ASP A 297 -21.10 -7.91 -14.33
N TYR A 298 -20.41 -7.83 -13.18
CA TYR A 298 -21.04 -7.82 -11.85
C TYR A 298 -21.74 -6.49 -11.54
N ILE A 299 -21.22 -5.37 -12.03
CA ILE A 299 -21.92 -4.07 -11.93
C ILE A 299 -23.14 -4.05 -12.86
N ASN A 300 -23.01 -4.59 -14.08
CA ASN A 300 -24.09 -4.59 -15.04
C ASN A 300 -25.28 -5.47 -14.61
N ASP A 301 -25.01 -6.61 -13.99
CA ASP A 301 -26.03 -7.54 -13.50
C ASP A 301 -26.57 -7.21 -12.09
N GLY A 302 -25.93 -6.27 -11.39
CA GLY A 302 -26.32 -5.78 -10.07
C GLY A 302 -25.83 -6.64 -8.89
N THR A 303 -24.89 -7.56 -9.13
CA THR A 303 -24.16 -8.27 -8.07
C THR A 303 -23.29 -7.31 -7.26
N LEU A 304 -22.62 -6.38 -7.94
CA LEU A 304 -21.98 -5.22 -7.35
C LEU A 304 -22.79 -3.97 -7.69
N GLN A 305 -22.93 -3.03 -6.75
CA GLN A 305 -23.59 -1.74 -7.02
C GLN A 305 -22.58 -0.65 -7.37
N SER A 306 -21.42 -0.68 -6.72
CA SER A 306 -20.31 0.22 -6.93
C SER A 306 -18.99 -0.45 -6.53
N VAL A 307 -17.88 0.10 -7.03
CA VAL A 307 -16.53 -0.11 -6.49
C VAL A 307 -15.82 1.25 -6.38
N ALA A 308 -14.83 1.35 -5.51
CA ALA A 308 -13.94 2.50 -5.48
C ALA A 308 -12.85 2.35 -6.54
N LEU A 309 -12.34 3.48 -7.02
CA LEU A 309 -11.17 3.55 -7.89
C LEU A 309 -10.46 4.88 -7.70
N TRP A 310 -9.22 4.95 -8.18
CA TRP A 310 -8.57 6.15 -8.67
C TRP A 310 -7.75 5.76 -9.89
N ASP A 311 -7.42 6.70 -10.76
CA ASP A 311 -6.54 6.39 -11.89
C ASP A 311 -5.08 6.32 -11.39
N ALA A 312 -4.60 5.09 -11.16
CA ALA A 312 -3.24 4.82 -10.73
C ALA A 312 -2.19 5.21 -11.79
N GLY A 313 -2.58 5.19 -13.07
CA GLY A 313 -1.77 5.69 -14.16
C GLY A 313 -1.54 7.20 -14.06
N VAL A 314 -2.59 7.96 -13.77
CA VAL A 314 -2.50 9.40 -13.49
C VAL A 314 -1.66 9.68 -12.25
N THR A 315 -1.80 8.88 -11.19
CA THR A 315 -0.95 8.98 -9.99
C THR A 315 0.53 8.80 -10.35
N ALA A 316 0.86 7.79 -11.17
CA ALA A 316 2.22 7.54 -11.62
C ALA A 316 2.79 8.68 -12.48
N LYS A 317 1.97 9.26 -13.37
CA LYS A 317 2.33 10.47 -14.13
C LYS A 317 2.61 11.66 -13.19
N ALA A 318 1.82 11.83 -12.13
CA ALA A 318 2.03 12.84 -11.10
C ALA A 318 3.37 12.64 -10.35
N MET A 319 3.72 11.40 -10.00
CA MET A 319 5.02 11.05 -9.40
C MET A 319 6.17 11.42 -10.32
N CYS A 320 6.07 11.09 -11.62
CA CYS A 320 7.08 11.47 -12.62
C CYS A 320 7.22 13.00 -12.74
N ASN A 321 6.11 13.74 -12.75
CA ASN A 321 6.13 15.20 -12.78
C ASN A 321 6.77 15.80 -11.53
N LEU A 322 6.50 15.25 -10.33
CA LEU A 322 7.14 15.67 -9.10
C LEU A 322 8.65 15.41 -9.13
N ALA A 323 9.09 14.25 -9.64
CA ALA A 323 10.50 13.92 -9.80
C ALA A 323 11.23 14.94 -10.71
N VAL A 324 10.61 15.32 -11.84
CA VAL A 324 11.15 16.33 -12.76
C VAL A 324 11.26 17.70 -12.08
N LYS A 325 10.24 18.13 -11.33
CA LYS A 325 10.26 19.39 -10.57
C LYS A 325 11.41 19.42 -9.56
N MET A 326 11.51 18.38 -8.74
CA MET A 326 12.58 18.25 -7.75
C MET A 326 13.96 18.22 -8.39
N PHE A 327 14.12 17.48 -9.50
CA PHE A 327 15.37 17.41 -10.25
C PHE A 327 15.81 18.78 -10.80
N SER A 328 14.85 19.59 -11.25
CA SER A 328 15.11 20.96 -11.73
C SER A 328 15.44 21.96 -10.61
N GLY A 329 15.36 21.53 -9.34
CA GLY A 329 15.60 22.37 -8.17
C GLY A 329 14.41 23.27 -7.81
N GLU A 330 13.21 22.95 -8.29
CA GLU A 330 11.98 23.63 -7.88
C GLU A 330 11.69 23.33 -6.40
N GLU A 331 11.43 24.37 -5.60
CA GLU A 331 11.01 24.19 -4.21
C GLU A 331 9.53 23.80 -4.16
N ILE A 332 9.23 22.69 -3.49
CA ILE A 332 7.86 22.24 -3.25
C ILE A 332 7.29 23.02 -2.06
N GLY A 333 6.22 23.78 -2.31
CA GLY A 333 5.54 24.57 -1.30
C GLY A 333 4.47 23.77 -0.53
N ALA A 334 3.63 24.48 0.22
CA ALA A 334 2.47 23.88 0.90
C ALA A 334 1.39 23.35 -0.06
N THR A 335 1.49 23.73 -1.34
CA THR A 335 0.66 23.22 -2.43
C THR A 335 1.53 23.01 -3.66
N VAL A 336 1.25 21.99 -4.46
CA VAL A 336 1.97 21.71 -5.70
C VAL A 336 1.00 21.35 -6.84
N ASP A 337 1.28 21.89 -8.02
CA ASP A 337 0.58 21.54 -9.26
C ASP A 337 1.44 20.53 -10.03
N LEU A 338 0.95 19.30 -10.17
CA LEU A 338 1.61 18.21 -10.89
C LEU A 338 1.07 18.04 -12.31
N GLY A 339 0.23 18.94 -12.80
CA GLY A 339 -0.14 19.06 -14.21
C GLY A 339 -0.96 17.91 -14.79
N VAL A 340 -1.57 17.09 -13.94
CA VAL A 340 -2.48 15.99 -14.33
C VAL A 340 -3.76 16.04 -13.51
N ASP A 341 -4.85 15.51 -14.06
CA ASP A 341 -6.18 15.60 -13.46
C ASP A 341 -6.20 15.01 -12.04
N GLY A 342 -6.81 15.73 -11.09
CA GLY A 342 -6.80 15.36 -9.66
C GLY A 342 -5.51 15.71 -8.91
N TYR A 343 -4.47 16.19 -9.60
CA TYR A 343 -3.18 16.58 -9.00
C TYR A 343 -2.69 17.98 -9.42
N ASP A 344 -3.58 18.85 -9.86
CA ASP A 344 -3.27 20.23 -10.27
C ASP A 344 -3.19 21.22 -9.08
N ALA A 345 -3.66 20.80 -7.90
CA ALA A 345 -3.62 21.59 -6.67
C ALA A 345 -3.41 20.73 -5.41
N CYS A 346 -2.42 19.84 -5.43
CA CYS A 346 -2.16 18.92 -4.32
C CYS A 346 -1.80 19.68 -3.05
N ALA A 347 -2.36 19.25 -1.92
CA ALA A 347 -1.93 19.69 -0.60
C ALA A 347 -0.64 18.98 -0.20
N VAL A 348 0.28 19.70 0.44
CA VAL A 348 1.54 19.12 0.94
C VAL A 348 1.59 19.23 2.45
N ASP A 349 1.68 18.10 3.15
CA ASP A 349 1.85 18.01 4.61
C ASP A 349 3.05 17.12 4.95
N GLY A 350 4.17 17.76 5.34
CA GLY A 350 5.43 17.05 5.53
C GLY A 350 5.91 16.42 4.21
N THR A 351 5.96 15.10 4.18
CA THR A 351 6.30 14.30 2.99
C THR A 351 5.08 13.90 2.17
N LEU A 352 3.86 14.08 2.68
CA LEU A 352 2.64 13.66 1.98
C LEU A 352 2.23 14.72 0.95
N VAL A 353 1.93 14.27 -0.26
CA VAL A 353 1.36 15.06 -1.35
C VAL A 353 0.00 14.46 -1.71
N ILE A 354 -1.07 15.16 -1.37
CA ILE A 354 -2.44 14.63 -1.42
C ILE A 354 -3.19 15.27 -2.59
N GLY A 355 -3.66 14.43 -3.52
CA GLY A 355 -4.52 14.78 -4.64
C GLY A 355 -6.02 14.67 -4.33
N ASP A 356 -6.82 14.70 -5.41
CA ASP A 356 -8.28 14.55 -5.42
C ASP A 356 -8.69 13.59 -6.56
N GLY A 357 -8.22 12.36 -6.47
CA GLY A 357 -8.36 11.32 -7.50
C GLY A 357 -9.42 10.25 -7.22
N GLN A 358 -10.13 10.35 -6.09
CA GLN A 358 -11.07 9.31 -5.67
C GLN A 358 -12.32 9.26 -6.57
N ILE A 359 -12.66 8.07 -7.05
CA ILE A 359 -13.75 7.82 -8.00
C ILE A 359 -14.64 6.67 -7.50
N ALA A 360 -15.96 6.83 -7.67
CA ALA A 360 -16.92 5.75 -7.57
C ALA A 360 -17.22 5.20 -8.97
N ILE A 361 -16.95 3.91 -9.19
CA ILE A 361 -17.35 3.21 -10.40
C ILE A 361 -18.71 2.59 -10.17
N THR A 362 -19.67 2.92 -11.01
CA THR A 362 -21.06 2.48 -10.94
C THR A 362 -21.53 2.10 -12.33
N LYS A 363 -22.74 1.56 -12.42
CA LYS A 363 -23.37 1.27 -13.71
C LYS A 363 -23.48 2.48 -14.64
N ASP A 364 -23.53 3.69 -14.09
CA ASP A 364 -23.74 4.91 -14.88
C ASP A 364 -22.47 5.40 -15.59
N ASN A 365 -21.28 5.05 -15.10
CA ASN A 365 -20.01 5.52 -15.66
C ASN A 365 -19.03 4.41 -16.07
N ILE A 366 -19.29 3.14 -15.75
CA ILE A 366 -18.33 2.05 -15.99
C ILE A 366 -17.90 1.92 -17.46
N ASP A 367 -18.81 2.14 -18.40
CA ASP A 367 -18.52 2.04 -19.83
C ASP A 367 -17.50 3.12 -20.28
N GLU A 368 -17.50 4.30 -19.64
CA GLU A 368 -16.54 5.38 -19.95
C GLU A 368 -15.11 4.98 -19.54
N TRP A 369 -14.97 4.24 -18.44
CA TRP A 369 -13.69 3.75 -17.95
C TRP A 369 -13.14 2.59 -18.79
N LEU A 370 -14.02 1.69 -19.23
CA LEU A 370 -13.65 0.60 -20.15
C LEU A 370 -13.15 1.12 -21.50
N GLU A 371 -13.69 2.26 -21.97
CA GLU A 371 -13.25 2.88 -23.23
C GLU A 371 -11.82 3.44 -23.16
N VAL A 372 -11.37 3.85 -21.98
CA VAL A 372 -10.00 4.36 -21.74
C VAL A 372 -9.02 3.27 -21.29
N GLY A 373 -9.44 2.01 -21.27
CA GLY A 373 -8.57 0.85 -21.03
C GLY A 373 -8.37 0.48 -19.56
N ILE A 374 -9.26 0.96 -18.67
CA ILE A 374 -9.23 0.72 -17.22
C ILE A 374 -10.33 -0.28 -16.85
#